data_AF-A0A1I2WL82-F1
#
_entry.id   AF-A0A1I2WL82-F1
#
_cell.length_a   1.000
_cell.length_b   1.000
_cell.length_c   1.000
_cell.angle_alpha   90.00
_cell.angle_beta   90.00
_cell.angle_gamma   90.00
#
_symmetry.space_group_name_H-M   'P 1'
#
loop_
_entity.id
_entity.type
_entity.pdbx_description
1 polymer ?
#
loop_
_entity_poly.entity_id
_entity_poly.type
_entity_poly.pdbx_seq_one_letter_code
_entity_poly.pdbx_strand_id
1 'polypeptide(L)'
;MSRVRRRREAKDFRRQTGQRSQIKNLILIVCEGKQTEPNYFRGFKLTNVDVEGAGAGPMTVVERAKEIILEQRKLGKNYDQIWCVFDRDDFSAERFNNAIMTTRQLRNFHSAYSKQAFELWYVLHYEYLNSGITREDYFKKTSNLFRASV
;
A
#
# COMPACT_ATOMS: atom_id res chain seq x y z
N MET A 1 5.89 -17.24 -72.19
CA MET A 1 5.64 -16.30 -71.06
C MET A 1 4.56 -16.88 -70.15
N SER A 2 4.90 -17.51 -69.03
CA SER A 2 3.93 -18.02 -68.05
C SER A 2 3.79 -17.04 -66.88
N ARG A 3 2.58 -16.51 -66.65
CA ARG A 3 2.27 -15.65 -65.49
C ARG A 3 2.04 -16.53 -64.27
N VAL A 4 2.97 -16.52 -63.32
CA VAL A 4 2.82 -17.13 -62.01
C VAL A 4 1.74 -16.37 -61.22
N ARG A 5 0.60 -17.02 -60.93
CA ARG A 5 -0.45 -16.45 -60.06
C ARG A 5 0.04 -16.46 -58.61
N ARG A 6 0.32 -15.28 -58.07
CA ARG A 6 0.66 -15.07 -56.66
C ARG A 6 -0.58 -15.37 -55.79
N ARG A 7 -0.54 -16.46 -55.02
CA ARG A 7 -1.60 -16.85 -54.08
C ARG A 7 -1.65 -15.79 -52.96
N ARG A 8 -2.79 -15.11 -52.79
CA ARG A 8 -2.99 -14.17 -51.67
C ARG A 8 -3.12 -14.97 -50.38
N GLU A 9 -2.26 -14.70 -49.41
CA GLU A 9 -2.35 -15.26 -48.06
C GLU A 9 -3.69 -14.87 -47.43
N ALA A 10 -4.37 -15.85 -46.83
CA ALA A 10 -5.61 -15.61 -46.12
C ALA A 10 -5.33 -14.80 -44.85
N LYS A 11 -5.94 -13.63 -44.73
CA LYS A 11 -5.89 -12.83 -43.49
C LYS A 11 -6.63 -13.60 -42.39
N ASP A 12 -5.92 -13.90 -41.31
CA ASP A 12 -6.51 -14.51 -40.13
C ASP A 12 -7.37 -13.46 -39.39
N PHE A 13 -8.68 -13.73 -39.28
CA PHE A 13 -9.67 -12.84 -38.63
C PHE A 13 -9.91 -13.22 -37.16
N ARG A 14 -9.05 -14.05 -36.56
CA ARG A 14 -9.16 -14.40 -35.14
C ARG A 14 -9.05 -13.14 -34.29
N ARG A 15 -10.09 -12.88 -33.49
CA ARG A 15 -10.10 -11.83 -32.48
C ARG A 15 -8.95 -12.09 -31.52
N GLN A 16 -7.96 -11.19 -31.49
CA GLN A 16 -6.96 -11.19 -30.42
C GLN A 16 -7.70 -10.94 -29.10
N THR A 17 -7.87 -11.98 -28.30
CA THR A 17 -8.29 -11.85 -26.92
C THR A 17 -7.14 -11.17 -26.18
N GLY A 18 -7.32 -9.89 -25.84
CA GLY A 18 -6.30 -9.16 -25.11
C GLY A 18 -5.93 -9.94 -23.85
N GLN A 19 -4.66 -10.35 -23.72
CA GLN A 19 -4.13 -10.75 -22.43
C GLN A 19 -4.39 -9.57 -21.49
N ARG A 20 -5.15 -9.80 -20.41
CA ARG A 20 -5.30 -8.81 -19.35
C ARG A 20 -3.89 -8.45 -18.92
N SER A 21 -3.42 -7.27 -19.30
CA SER A 21 -2.06 -6.81 -18.98
C SER A 21 -1.83 -6.99 -17.48
N GLN A 22 -0.63 -7.41 -17.08
CA GLN A 22 -0.23 -7.43 -15.66
C GLN A 22 -0.78 -6.18 -14.97
N ILE A 23 -1.39 -6.35 -13.80
CA ILE A 23 -1.98 -5.25 -13.03
C ILE A 23 -0.88 -4.21 -12.85
N LYS A 24 -0.97 -3.10 -13.60
CA LYS A 24 -0.02 -2.00 -13.49
C LYS A 24 -0.27 -1.32 -12.15
N ASN A 25 0.80 -0.94 -11.47
CA ASN A 25 0.77 -0.25 -10.18
C ASN A 25 0.25 -1.14 -9.05
N LEU A 26 0.80 -2.35 -8.90
CA LEU A 26 0.53 -3.19 -7.75
C LEU A 26 1.27 -2.63 -6.51
N ILE A 27 0.52 -2.31 -5.46
CA ILE A 27 1.03 -1.63 -4.27
C ILE A 27 0.99 -2.58 -3.08
N LEU A 28 2.06 -2.64 -2.32
CA LEU A 28 2.08 -3.23 -0.98
C LEU A 28 2.08 -2.11 0.06
N ILE A 29 1.16 -2.14 1.01
CA ILE A 29 1.15 -1.28 2.19
C ILE A 29 1.39 -2.16 3.42
N VAL A 30 2.44 -1.87 4.18
CA VAL A 30 2.73 -2.55 5.45
C VAL A 30 2.60 -1.53 6.56
N CYS A 31 1.70 -1.78 7.50
CA CYS A 31 1.40 -0.88 8.61
C CYS A 31 2.06 -1.36 9.90
N GLU A 32 2.36 -0.41 10.79
CA GLU A 32 2.83 -0.68 12.15
C GLU A 32 1.80 -1.46 12.96
N GLY A 33 0.58 -0.97 13.07
CA GLY A 33 -0.51 -1.66 13.77
C GLY A 33 -1.10 -2.84 12.99
N LYS A 34 -1.82 -3.71 13.72
CA LYS A 34 -2.49 -4.89 13.13
C LYS A 34 -3.93 -4.62 12.67
N GLN A 35 -4.55 -3.56 13.16
CA GLN A 35 -5.99 -3.34 13.03
C GLN A 35 -6.33 -1.99 12.41
N THR A 36 -6.06 -0.87 13.11
CA THR A 36 -6.55 0.46 12.74
C THR A 36 -6.17 0.85 11.30
N GLU A 37 -4.87 0.91 11.01
CA GLU A 37 -4.35 1.35 9.73
C GLU A 37 -4.62 0.32 8.63
N PRO A 38 -4.37 -0.99 8.84
CA PRO A 38 -4.73 -1.99 7.85
C PRO A 38 -6.22 -1.97 7.48
N ASN A 39 -7.12 -1.83 8.45
CA ASN A 39 -8.56 -1.79 8.21
C ASN A 39 -8.98 -0.51 7.48
N TYR A 40 -8.37 0.63 7.81
CA TYR A 40 -8.58 1.87 7.07
C TYR A 40 -8.22 1.71 5.58
N PHE A 41 -7.04 1.18 5.27
CA PHE A 41 -6.63 1.00 3.87
C PHE A 41 -7.45 -0.07 3.13
N ARG A 42 -7.84 -1.16 3.81
CA ARG A 42 -8.73 -2.19 3.23
C ARG A 42 -10.13 -1.64 2.93
N GLY A 43 -10.57 -0.62 3.66
CA GLY A 43 -11.86 0.05 3.45
C GLY A 43 -12.04 0.63 2.05
N PHE A 44 -10.96 0.99 1.35
CA PHE A 44 -11.02 1.51 -0.03
C PHE A 44 -11.30 0.44 -1.09
N LYS A 45 -11.29 -0.86 -0.75
CA LYS A 45 -11.61 -1.99 -1.64
C LYS A 45 -10.86 -1.96 -2.99
N LEU A 46 -9.60 -1.53 -2.97
CA LEU A 46 -8.76 -1.43 -4.17
C LEU A 46 -8.23 -2.81 -4.59
N THR A 47 -8.31 -3.13 -5.88
CA THR A 47 -7.90 -4.46 -6.40
C THR A 47 -6.40 -4.61 -6.64
N ASN A 48 -5.65 -3.51 -6.60
CA ASN A 48 -4.22 -3.45 -6.87
C ASN A 48 -3.41 -3.08 -5.62
N VAL A 49 -4.00 -3.20 -4.42
CA VAL A 49 -3.35 -2.87 -3.16
C VAL A 49 -3.48 -4.04 -2.21
N ASP A 50 -2.34 -4.56 -1.76
CA ASP A 50 -2.26 -5.51 -0.66
C ASP A 50 -1.88 -4.78 0.62
N VAL A 51 -2.56 -5.09 1.72
CA VAL A 51 -2.38 -4.40 2.99
C VAL A 51 -2.09 -5.41 4.10
N GLU A 52 -0.93 -5.28 4.72
CA GLU A 52 -0.47 -6.10 5.84
C GLU A 52 -0.28 -5.26 7.10
N GLY A 53 -0.63 -5.82 8.26
CA GLY A 53 -0.26 -5.25 9.56
C GLY A 53 0.90 -6.01 10.18
N ALA A 54 2.04 -5.35 10.40
CA ALA A 54 3.22 -5.95 11.01
C ALA A 54 3.05 -6.18 12.52
N GLY A 55 2.32 -5.28 13.20
CA GLY A 55 2.15 -5.28 14.65
C GLY A 55 3.44 -5.02 15.42
N ALA A 56 4.33 -4.20 14.86
CA ALA A 56 5.66 -3.95 15.38
C ALA A 56 6.20 -2.62 14.84
N GLY A 57 7.22 -2.06 15.48
CA GLY A 57 7.72 -0.71 15.22
C GLY A 57 8.33 -0.43 13.83
N PRO A 58 8.72 0.82 13.55
CA PRO A 58 9.08 1.33 12.23
C PRO A 58 10.09 0.48 11.45
N MET A 59 11.20 0.07 12.07
CA MET A 59 12.20 -0.78 11.39
C MET A 59 11.65 -2.17 11.08
N THR A 60 10.83 -2.74 11.96
CA THR A 60 10.21 -4.04 11.74
C THR A 60 9.20 -4.00 10.60
N VAL A 61 8.49 -2.88 10.41
CA VAL A 61 7.63 -2.67 9.23
C VAL A 61 8.45 -2.78 7.93
N VAL A 62 9.63 -2.15 7.89
CA VAL A 62 10.50 -2.19 6.71
C VAL A 62 11.04 -3.60 6.44
N GLU A 63 11.50 -4.32 7.47
CA GLU A 63 11.95 -5.70 7.31
C GLU A 63 10.82 -6.64 6.90
N ARG A 64 9.64 -6.50 7.51
CA ARG A 64 8.46 -7.28 7.16
C ARG A 64 8.05 -7.06 5.70
N ALA A 65 8.13 -5.82 5.21
CA ALA A 65 7.90 -5.52 3.80
C ALA A 65 8.88 -6.25 2.88
N LYS A 66 10.18 -6.32 3.23
CA LYS A 66 11.17 -7.07 2.45
C LYS A 66 10.87 -8.57 2.42
N GLU A 67 10.49 -9.16 3.56
CA GLU A 67 10.11 -10.57 3.67
C GLU A 67 8.93 -10.90 2.73
N ILE A 68 7.86 -10.11 2.82
CA ILE A 68 6.65 -10.29 1.99
C ILE A 68 7.00 -10.21 0.50
N ILE A 69 7.81 -9.22 0.11
CA ILE A 69 8.24 -9.09 -1.29
C ILE A 69 9.01 -10.34 -1.74
N LEU A 70 9.92 -10.85 -0.90
CA LEU A 70 10.70 -12.04 -1.24
C LEU A 70 9.82 -13.27 -1.40
N GLU A 71 8.84 -13.46 -0.51
CA GLU A 71 7.86 -14.56 -0.58
C GLU A 71 6.98 -14.45 -1.83
N GLN A 72 6.42 -13.26 -2.09
CA GLN A 72 5.52 -13.03 -3.22
C GLN A 72 6.24 -13.11 -4.57
N ARG A 73 7.52 -12.71 -4.62
CA ARG A 73 8.36 -12.90 -5.81
C ARG A 73 8.52 -14.36 -6.20
N LYS A 74 8.63 -15.28 -5.23
CA LYS A 74 8.69 -16.73 -5.50
C LYS A 74 7.40 -17.25 -6.14
N LEU A 75 6.29 -16.56 -5.90
CA LEU A 75 4.97 -16.84 -6.50
C LEU A 75 4.73 -16.08 -7.82
N GLY A 76 5.74 -15.36 -8.34
CA GLY A 76 5.64 -14.57 -9.57
C GLY A 76 4.94 -13.22 -9.40
N LYS A 77 4.63 -12.79 -8.17
CA LYS A 77 4.00 -11.49 -7.88
C LYS A 77 5.06 -10.45 -7.53
N ASN A 78 5.07 -9.34 -8.26
CA ASN A 78 6.00 -8.23 -8.06
C ASN A 78 5.23 -6.94 -7.76
N TYR A 79 5.63 -6.23 -6.70
CA TYR A 79 5.07 -4.94 -6.34
C TYR A 79 5.82 -3.79 -7.04
N ASP A 80 5.06 -2.85 -7.60
CA ASP A 80 5.57 -1.64 -8.21
C ASP A 80 5.89 -0.57 -7.17
N GLN A 81 5.12 -0.53 -6.07
CA GLN A 81 5.33 0.39 -4.96
C GLN A 81 5.16 -0.33 -3.62
N ILE A 82 6.01 0.01 -2.66
CA ILE A 82 5.99 -0.55 -1.32
C ILE A 82 5.97 0.59 -0.32
N TRP A 83 4.89 0.70 0.44
CA TRP A 83 4.67 1.75 1.42
C TRP A 83 4.78 1.17 2.84
N CYS A 84 5.72 1.70 3.61
CA CYS A 84 5.85 1.43 5.04
C CYS A 84 5.13 2.54 5.80
N VAL A 85 4.07 2.19 6.54
CA VAL A 85 3.23 3.12 7.30
C VAL A 85 3.46 2.90 8.78
N PHE A 86 3.89 3.93 9.51
CA PHE A 86 4.19 3.83 10.94
C PHE A 86 4.01 5.16 11.67
N ASP A 87 3.77 5.09 12.98
CA ASP A 87 3.67 6.27 13.83
C ASP A 87 5.05 6.74 14.30
N ARG A 88 5.14 8.03 14.63
CA ARG A 88 6.37 8.62 15.18
C ARG A 88 6.45 8.48 16.70
N ASP A 89 5.31 8.39 17.38
CA ASP A 89 5.13 8.65 18.81
C ASP A 89 6.15 8.02 19.75
N ASP A 90 6.21 6.69 19.83
CA ASP A 90 6.83 5.96 20.94
C ASP A 90 8.25 5.49 20.65
N PHE A 91 8.78 5.79 19.46
CA PHE A 91 10.12 5.38 19.04
C PHE A 91 11.14 6.50 19.21
N SER A 92 12.38 6.12 19.54
CA SER A 92 13.48 7.07 19.52
C SER A 92 13.60 7.71 18.14
N ALA A 93 13.96 9.00 18.10
CA ALA A 93 14.16 9.73 16.85
C ALA A 93 15.15 9.00 15.92
N GLU A 94 16.14 8.32 16.49
CA GLU A 94 17.08 7.46 15.77
C GLU A 94 16.36 6.30 15.05
N ARG A 95 15.56 5.49 15.75
CA ARG A 95 14.86 4.35 15.15
C ARG A 95 13.90 4.79 14.04
N PHE A 96 13.17 5.86 14.29
CA PHE A 96 12.24 6.44 13.32
C PHE A 96 12.97 6.97 12.07
N ASN A 97 14.05 7.74 12.26
CA ASN A 97 14.84 8.27 11.16
C ASN A 97 15.53 7.17 10.37
N ASN A 98 16.03 6.13 11.05
CA ASN A 98 16.62 4.97 10.40
C ASN A 98 15.62 4.30 9.47
N ALA A 99 14.36 4.10 9.88
CA ALA A 99 13.33 3.52 9.01
C ALA A 99 13.07 4.37 7.75
N ILE A 100 13.00 5.70 7.90
CA ILE A 100 12.86 6.62 6.77
C ILE A 100 14.09 6.55 5.86
N MET A 101 15.30 6.55 6.41
CA MET A 101 16.53 6.46 5.62
C MET A 101 16.63 5.14 4.87
N THR A 102 16.33 4.02 5.54
CA THR A 102 16.33 2.69 4.94
C THR A 102 15.32 2.62 3.80
N THR A 103 14.08 3.09 3.98
CA THR A 103 13.09 3.10 2.89
C THR A 103 13.54 3.93 1.69
N ARG A 104 14.17 5.09 1.90
CA ARG A 104 14.71 5.94 0.82
C ARG A 104 15.85 5.31 0.02
N GLN A 105 16.63 4.43 0.65
CA GLN A 105 17.75 3.74 -0.01
C GLN A 105 17.29 2.52 -0.81
N LEU A 106 16.07 2.03 -0.58
CA LEU A 106 15.52 0.84 -1.23
C LEU A 106 14.71 1.22 -2.47
N ARG A 107 14.91 0.48 -3.55
CA ARG A 107 14.15 0.69 -4.81
C ARG A 107 12.67 0.37 -4.61
N ASN A 108 11.79 1.25 -5.08
CA ASN A 108 10.33 1.16 -5.00
C ASN A 108 9.74 1.26 -3.58
N PHE A 109 10.57 1.53 -2.56
CA PHE A 109 10.09 1.72 -1.20
C PHE A 109 9.79 3.20 -0.93
N HIS A 110 8.76 3.41 -0.12
CA HIS A 110 8.27 4.69 0.34
C HIS A 110 7.90 4.58 1.82
N SER A 111 7.97 5.70 2.52
CA SER A 111 7.50 5.83 3.91
C SER A 111 6.36 6.83 3.99
N ALA A 112 5.33 6.49 4.76
CA ALA A 112 4.30 7.40 5.23
C ALA A 112 4.23 7.29 6.74
N TYR A 113 4.11 8.41 7.45
CA TYR A 113 4.09 8.38 8.90
C TYR A 113 3.22 9.47 9.49
N SER A 114 2.53 9.15 10.58
CA SER A 114 1.70 10.10 11.32
C SER A 114 2.51 10.79 12.41
N LYS A 115 2.05 12.00 12.78
CA LYS A 115 2.53 12.71 13.97
C LYS A 115 1.32 13.26 14.73
N GLN A 116 1.00 12.81 15.94
CA GLN A 116 1.66 11.76 16.72
C GLN A 116 1.14 10.34 16.44
N ALA A 117 -0.09 10.19 15.95
CA ALA A 117 -0.78 8.90 15.81
C ALA A 117 -1.62 8.85 14.53
N PHE A 118 -1.84 7.65 14.00
CA PHE A 118 -2.62 7.44 12.78
C PHE A 118 -4.09 7.84 12.93
N GLU A 119 -4.65 7.71 14.14
CA GLU A 119 -6.04 8.08 14.44
C GLU A 119 -6.35 9.53 14.06
N LEU A 120 -5.37 10.44 14.14
CA LEU A 120 -5.55 11.82 13.72
C LEU A 120 -5.82 11.92 12.22
N TRP A 121 -5.09 11.17 11.38
CA TRP A 121 -5.34 11.12 9.94
C TRP A 121 -6.72 10.55 9.64
N TYR A 122 -7.12 9.52 10.38
CA TYR A 122 -8.46 8.94 10.26
C TYR A 122 -9.53 9.99 10.56
N VAL A 123 -9.42 10.72 11.69
CA VAL A 123 -10.38 11.77 12.03
C VAL A 123 -10.41 12.85 10.96
N LEU A 124 -9.25 13.36 10.53
CA LEU A 124 -9.16 14.41 9.52
C LEU A 124 -9.66 13.99 8.13
N HIS A 125 -9.74 12.69 7.85
CA HIS A 125 -10.35 12.19 6.62
C HIS A 125 -11.86 12.43 6.61
N TYR A 126 -12.53 12.26 7.75
CA TYR A 126 -13.99 12.28 7.86
C TYR A 126 -14.55 13.56 8.47
N GLU A 127 -13.74 14.29 9.23
CA GLU A 127 -14.14 15.48 9.97
C GLU A 127 -13.13 16.60 9.74
N TYR A 128 -13.64 17.77 9.35
CA TYR A 128 -12.84 18.98 9.32
C TYR A 128 -12.61 19.51 10.74
N LEU A 129 -11.36 19.69 11.13
CA LEU A 129 -10.96 20.26 12.41
C LEU A 129 -10.17 21.55 12.19
N ASN A 130 -10.58 22.63 12.86
CA ASN A 130 -9.89 23.94 12.84
C ASN A 130 -9.32 24.35 14.21
N SER A 131 -9.40 23.47 15.21
CA SER A 131 -8.83 23.66 16.54
C SER A 131 -7.92 22.48 16.91
N GLY A 132 -6.99 22.72 17.84
CA GLY A 132 -6.21 21.64 18.45
C GLY A 132 -7.13 20.69 19.21
N ILE A 133 -6.78 19.41 19.19
CA ILE A 133 -7.51 18.32 19.84
C ILE A 133 -6.47 17.38 20.47
N THR A 134 -6.83 16.74 21.58
CA THR A 134 -5.90 15.89 22.33
C THR A 134 -5.84 14.48 21.73
N ARG A 135 -4.78 13.73 22.05
CA ARG A 135 -4.61 12.35 21.58
C ARG A 135 -5.76 11.46 22.05
N GLU A 136 -6.20 11.64 23.30
CA GLU A 136 -7.34 10.94 23.89
C GLU A 136 -8.64 11.19 23.12
N ASP A 137 -8.81 12.42 22.62
CA ASP A 137 -9.99 12.79 21.86
C ASP A 137 -9.95 12.25 20.42
N TYR A 138 -8.77 12.03 19.83
CA TYR A 138 -8.65 11.29 18.56
C TYR A 138 -9.22 9.88 18.71
N PHE A 139 -8.80 9.15 19.75
CA PHE A 139 -9.24 7.78 20.02
C PHE A 139 -10.75 7.69 20.28
N LYS A 140 -11.33 8.66 20.99
CA LYS A 140 -12.79 8.73 21.18
C LYS A 140 -13.52 8.93 19.86
N LYS A 141 -13.05 9.89 19.04
CA LYS A 141 -13.65 10.18 17.73
C LYS A 141 -13.54 9.00 16.77
N THR A 142 -12.36 8.38 16.65
CA THR A 142 -12.18 7.19 15.79
C THR A 142 -13.05 6.02 16.24
N SER A 143 -13.13 5.75 17.54
CA SER A 143 -14.02 4.70 18.08
C SER A 143 -15.47 4.90 17.68
N ASN A 144 -15.96 6.14 17.68
CA ASN A 144 -17.32 6.47 17.25
C ASN A 144 -17.51 6.32 15.73
N LEU A 145 -16.53 6.76 14.94
CA LEU A 145 -16.55 6.61 13.48
C LEU A 145 -16.54 5.13 13.06
N PHE A 146 -15.76 4.28 13.74
CA PHE A 146 -15.76 2.84 13.51
C PHE A 146 -17.13 2.21 13.81
N ARG A 147 -17.84 2.66 14.84
CA ARG A 147 -19.20 2.17 15.17
C ARG A 147 -20.27 2.64 14.21
N ALA A 148 -20.11 3.82 13.60
CA ALA A 148 -21.07 4.37 12.64
C ALA A 148 -20.91 3.79 11.22
N SER A 149 -19.80 3.11 10.95
CA SER A 149 -19.44 2.59 9.62
C SER A 149 -19.72 1.09 9.46
N VAL A 150 -20.47 0.48 10.38
CA VAL A 150 -20.90 -0.94 10.38
C VAL A 150 -22.39 -1.05 10.17
#